data_AF-A0A3B9A6Z1-F1
#
_entry.id   AF-A0A3B9A6Z1-F1
#
_cell.length_a   1.000
_cell.length_b   1.000
_cell.length_c   1.000
_cell.angle_alpha   90.00
_cell.angle_beta   90.00
_cell.angle_gamma   90.00
#
_symmetry.space_group_name_H-M   'P 1'
#
loop_
_entity.id
_entity.type
_entity.pdbx_description
1 polymer ?
#
loop_
_entity_poly.entity_id
_entity_poly.type
_entity_poly.pdbx_seq_one_letter_code
_entity_poly.pdbx_strand_id
1 'polypeptide(L)'
;MEIISESMVNGIPLVLVVLGLVEWSKRLGVSGQHLQILSMLIGVVLGILYQYSVFPLTTFGEWFGAVIYGLALGLIASGVYDAVRSAVVRG
;
A
#
# COMPACT_ATOMS: atom_id res chain seq x y z
N MET A 1 -8.08 -14.83 4.46
CA MET A 1 -8.03 -13.67 5.37
C MET A 1 -6.83 -13.87 6.30
N GLU A 2 -5.64 -13.86 5.72
CA GLU A 2 -4.38 -14.24 6.41
C GLU A 2 -3.28 -13.20 6.07
N ILE A 3 -3.26 -12.71 4.83
CA ILE A 3 -2.41 -11.61 4.33
C ILE A 3 -2.48 -10.32 5.18
N ILE A 4 -3.64 -9.99 5.76
CA ILE A 4 -3.83 -8.73 6.53
C ILE A 4 -3.10 -8.82 7.89
N SER A 5 -2.84 -10.03 8.39
CA SER A 5 -2.31 -10.27 9.73
C SER A 5 -0.78 -10.32 9.80
N GLU A 6 -0.10 -10.60 8.68
CA GLU A 6 1.37 -10.84 8.69
C GLU A 6 2.20 -9.56 8.85
N SER A 7 1.62 -8.40 8.59
CA SER A 7 2.36 -7.13 8.58
C SER A 7 1.74 -6.09 9.48
N MET A 8 2.16 -6.11 10.74
CA MET A 8 1.66 -5.24 11.80
C MET A 8 2.79 -4.35 12.33
N VAL A 9 2.50 -3.05 12.44
CA VAL A 9 3.37 -2.09 13.13
C VAL A 9 2.66 -1.66 14.39
N ASN A 10 3.18 -2.07 15.56
CA ASN A 10 2.60 -1.75 16.87
C ASN A 10 1.09 -2.07 16.98
N GLY A 11 0.66 -3.20 16.38
CA GLY A 11 -0.74 -3.61 16.38
C GLY A 11 -1.60 -3.01 15.25
N ILE A 12 -1.03 -2.19 14.36
CA ILE A 12 -1.72 -1.59 13.22
C ILE A 12 -1.33 -2.35 11.93
N PRO A 13 -2.28 -2.98 11.24
CA PRO A 13 -2.02 -3.60 9.94
C PRO A 13 -1.54 -2.56 8.92
N LEU A 14 -0.40 -2.83 8.28
CA LEU A 14 0.25 -1.87 7.39
C LEU A 14 -0.60 -1.50 6.18
N VAL A 15 -1.36 -2.47 5.63
CA VAL A 15 -2.28 -2.24 4.51
C VAL A 15 -3.36 -1.20 4.83
N LEU A 16 -3.82 -1.13 6.09
CA LEU A 16 -4.80 -0.14 6.52
C LEU A 16 -4.19 1.26 6.55
N VAL A 17 -2.91 1.38 6.91
CA VAL A 17 -2.17 2.64 6.84
C VAL A 17 -2.06 3.10 5.40
N VAL A 18 -1.68 2.20 4.48
CA VAL A 18 -1.60 2.51 3.03
C VAL A 18 -2.96 2.98 2.51
N LEU A 19 -4.04 2.26 2.81
CA LEU A 19 -5.40 2.64 2.43
C LEU A 19 -5.80 4.01 3.00
N GLY A 20 -5.52 4.27 4.27
CA GLY A 20 -5.81 5.53 4.94
C GLY A 20 -5.06 6.72 4.31
N LEU A 21 -3.78 6.54 3.94
CA LEU A 21 -2.99 7.57 3.27
C LEU A 21 -3.49 7.84 1.85
N VAL A 22 -3.87 6.79 1.11
CA VAL A 22 -4.50 6.93 -0.22
C VAL A 22 -5.81 7.68 -0.12
N GLU A 23 -6.67 7.34 0.85
CA GLU A 23 -7.93 8.03 1.09
C GLU A 23 -7.72 9.50 1.48
N TRP A 24 -6.77 9.76 2.38
CA TRP A 24 -6.42 11.11 2.78
C TRP A 24 -5.93 11.95 1.59
N SER A 25 -5.17 11.35 0.67
CA SER A 25 -4.69 12.03 -0.54
C SER A 25 -5.81 12.48 -1.48
N LYS A 26 -6.97 11.81 -1.46
CA LYS A 26 -8.16 12.28 -2.20
C LYS A 26 -8.69 13.61 -1.66
N ARG A 27 -8.58 13.83 -0.35
CA ARG A 27 -8.97 15.10 0.29
C ARG A 27 -8.08 16.27 -0.18
N LEU A 28 -6.89 15.97 -0.68
CA LEU A 28 -5.97 16.92 -1.30
C LEU A 28 -6.25 17.14 -2.80
N GLY A 29 -7.31 16.52 -3.35
CA GLY A 29 -7.71 16.66 -4.76
C GLY A 29 -7.06 15.65 -5.71
N VAL A 30 -6.24 14.72 -5.21
CA VAL A 30 -5.62 13.67 -6.04
C VAL A 30 -6.68 12.65 -6.47
N SER A 31 -6.78 12.38 -7.77
CA SER A 31 -7.77 11.44 -8.31
C SER A 31 -7.30 10.76 -9.59
N GLY A 32 -8.03 9.70 -10.00
CA GLY A 32 -7.78 8.97 -11.24
C GLY A 32 -6.41 8.30 -11.25
N GLN A 33 -5.70 8.37 -12.38
CA GLN A 33 -4.39 7.75 -12.57
C GLN A 33 -3.34 8.22 -11.56
N HIS A 34 -3.38 9.49 -11.14
CA HIS A 34 -2.45 10.03 -10.15
C HIS A 34 -2.61 9.33 -8.80
N LEU A 35 -3.84 8.99 -8.41
CA LEU A 35 -4.09 8.29 -7.15
C LEU A 35 -3.59 6.84 -7.21
N GLN A 36 -3.73 6.18 -8.36
CA GLN A 36 -3.18 4.83 -8.58
C GLN A 36 -1.65 4.81 -8.50
N ILE A 37 -0.98 5.80 -9.11
CA ILE A 37 0.48 5.91 -9.00
C ILE A 37 0.89 6.21 -7.56
N LEU A 38 0.16 7.09 -6.89
CA LEU A 38 0.44 7.47 -5.50
C LEU A 38 0.27 6.28 -4.54
N SER A 39 -0.75 5.44 -4.72
CA SER A 39 -0.92 4.25 -3.89
C SER A 39 0.23 3.26 -4.06
N MET A 40 0.75 3.12 -5.29
CA MET A 40 1.94 2.29 -5.56
C MET A 40 3.18 2.85 -4.86
N LEU A 41 3.41 4.16 -4.94
CA LEU A 41 4.54 4.81 -4.27
C LEU A 41 4.45 4.66 -2.76
N ILE A 42 3.28 4.90 -2.16
CA ILE A 42 3.06 4.74 -0.71
C ILE A 42 3.30 3.29 -0.31
N GLY A 43 2.74 2.33 -1.06
CA GLY A 43 2.91 0.91 -0.81
C GLY A 43 4.38 0.48 -0.84
N VAL A 44 5.12 0.88 -1.88
CA VAL A 44 6.56 0.57 -2.02
C VAL A 44 7.38 1.18 -0.90
N VAL A 45 7.21 2.48 -0.62
CA VAL A 45 7.96 3.17 0.43
C VAL A 45 7.69 2.52 1.79
N LEU A 46 6.43 2.32 2.16
CA LEU A 46 6.08 1.72 3.45
C LEU A 46 6.46 0.25 3.53
N GLY A 47 6.34 -0.50 2.43
CA GLY A 47 6.74 -1.91 2.37
C GLY A 47 8.25 -2.09 2.58
N ILE A 48 9.07 -1.24 1.94
CA ILE A 48 10.52 -1.23 2.13
C ILE A 48 10.88 -0.85 3.57
N LEU A 49 10.28 0.23 4.09
CA LEU A 49 10.53 0.66 5.47
C LEU A 49 10.12 -0.41 6.48
N TYR A 50 9.01 -1.10 6.25
CA TYR A 50 8.57 -2.21 7.10
C TYR A 50 9.59 -3.35 7.09
N GLN A 51 9.96 -3.85 5.91
CA GLN A 51 10.93 -4.93 5.79
C GLN A 51 12.27 -4.56 6.46
N TYR A 52 12.76 -3.35 6.21
CA TYR A 52 13.97 -2.82 6.83
C TYR A 52 13.86 -2.67 8.36
N SER A 53 12.66 -2.36 8.88
CA SER A 53 12.41 -2.26 10.33
C SER A 53 12.44 -3.61 11.04
N VAL A 54 12.12 -4.70 10.32
CA VAL A 54 12.16 -6.07 10.86
C VAL A 54 13.59 -6.62 10.78
N PHE A 55 14.26 -6.43 9.65
CA PHE A 55 15.66 -6.82 9.47
C PHE A 55 16.36 -5.93 8.44
N PRO A 56 17.66 -5.60 8.62
CA PRO A 56 18.41 -4.83 7.63
C PRO A 56 18.46 -5.53 6.27
N LEU A 57 18.11 -4.81 5.20
CA LEU A 57 18.20 -5.31 3.82
C LEU A 57 19.63 -5.12 3.29
N THR A 58 20.33 -6.21 3.03
CA THR A 58 21.75 -6.23 2.67
C THR A 58 22.02 -6.83 1.29
N THR A 59 21.17 -7.74 0.83
CA THR A 59 21.32 -8.43 -0.46
C THR A 59 20.31 -7.94 -1.49
N PHE A 60 20.61 -8.13 -2.77
CA PHE A 60 19.67 -7.81 -3.84
C PHE A 60 18.34 -8.55 -3.69
N GLY A 61 18.36 -9.81 -3.24
CA GLY A 61 17.14 -10.61 -3.04
C GLY A 61 16.21 -10.01 -1.98
N GLU A 62 16.79 -9.47 -0.89
CA GLU A 62 16.04 -8.80 0.17
C GLU A 62 15.42 -7.48 -0.32
N TRP A 63 16.19 -6.68 -1.05
CA TRP A 63 15.68 -5.45 -1.67
C TRP A 63 14.58 -5.73 -2.69
N PHE A 64 14.76 -6.73 -3.55
CA PHE A 64 13.75 -7.15 -4.51
C PHE A 64 12.48 -7.62 -3.81
N GLY A 65 12.61 -8.48 -2.79
CA GLY A 65 11.47 -8.93 -1.98
C GLY A 65 10.72 -7.77 -1.33
N ALA A 66 11.44 -6.79 -0.78
CA ALA A 66 10.84 -5.62 -0.15
C ALA A 66 10.08 -4.73 -1.14
N VAL A 67 10.60 -4.54 -2.36
CA VAL A 67 9.90 -3.84 -3.44
C VAL A 67 8.63 -4.59 -3.83
N ILE A 68 8.70 -5.90 -4.07
CA ILE A 68 7.54 -6.72 -4.45
C ILE A 68 6.48 -6.71 -3.36
N TYR A 69 6.89 -6.80 -2.10
CA TYR A 69 6.01 -6.72 -0.94
C TYR A 69 5.28 -5.36 -0.89
N GLY A 70 6.00 -4.25 -1.07
CA GLY A 70 5.39 -2.92 -1.10
C GLY A 70 4.50 -2.69 -2.32
N LEU A 71 4.85 -3.22 -3.49
CA LEU A 71 3.97 -3.21 -4.67
C LEU A 71 2.67 -3.96 -4.40
N ALA A 72 2.70 -5.10 -3.71
CA ALA A 72 1.50 -5.83 -3.34
C ALA A 72 0.58 -4.97 -2.43
N LEU A 73 1.14 -4.27 -1.44
CA LEU A 73 0.37 -3.34 -0.60
C LEU A 73 -0.25 -2.20 -1.42
N GLY A 74 0.51 -1.61 -2.33
CA GLY A 74 0.06 -0.53 -3.21
C GLY A 74 -1.05 -0.97 -4.17
N LEU A 75 -0.95 -2.18 -4.73
CA LEU A 75 -1.94 -2.78 -5.62
C LEU A 75 -3.23 -3.13 -4.89
N ILE A 76 -3.14 -3.64 -3.66
CA ILE A 76 -4.33 -3.87 -2.81
C ILE A 76 -5.04 -2.53 -2.57
N ALA A 77 -4.30 -1.48 -2.24
CA ALA A 77 -4.89 -0.17 -2.00
C ALA A 77 -5.51 0.46 -3.26
N SER A 78 -4.86 0.35 -4.42
CA SER A 78 -5.45 0.81 -5.69
C SER A 78 -6.68 0.01 -6.08
N GLY A 79 -6.67 -1.31 -5.89
CA GLY A 79 -7.81 -2.18 -6.22
C GLY A 79 -9.04 -1.86 -5.37
N VAL A 80 -8.85 -1.61 -4.08
CA VAL A 80 -9.93 -1.14 -3.19
C VAL A 80 -10.47 0.22 -3.66
N TYR A 81 -9.59 1.14 -4.05
CA TYR A 81 -10.03 2.43 -4.59
C TYR A 81 -10.88 2.27 -5.86
N ASP A 82 -10.41 1.48 -6.82
CA ASP A 82 -11.10 1.28 -8.09
C ASP A 82 -12.45 0.59 -7.90
N ALA A 83 -12.54 -0.38 -6.98
CA ALA A 83 -13.78 -1.06 -6.63
C ALA A 83 -14.82 -0.09 -6.02
N VAL A 84 -14.41 0.75 -5.05
CA VAL A 84 -15.29 1.76 -4.44
C VAL A 84 -15.77 2.77 -5.48
N ARG A 85 -14.85 3.29 -6.31
CA ARG A 85 -15.19 4.23 -7.39
C ARG A 85 -16.20 3.62 -8.36
N SER A 86 -15.98 2.36 -8.75
CA SER A 86 -16.85 1.66 -9.69
C SER A 86 -18.25 1.43 -9.12
N ALA A 87 -18.38 1.17 -7.83
CA ALA A 87 -19.67 1.03 -7.16
C ALA A 87 -20.44 2.36 -7.11
N VAL A 88 -19.77 3.47 -6.79
CA VAL A 88 -20.39 4.81 -6.73
C VAL A 88 -20.82 5.33 -8.10
N VAL A 89 -20.07 5.02 -9.16
CA VAL A 89 -20.41 5.47 -10.52
C VAL A 89 -21.55 4.63 -11.14
N ARG A 90 -21.73 3.39 -10.68
CA ARG A 90 -22.73 2.45 -11.24
C ARG A 90 -24.02 2.34 -10.42
N GLY A 91 -24.08 2.91 -9.22
CA GLY A 91 -25.27 2.98 -8.37
C GLY A 91 -25.94 4.34 -8.47
#